data_AF-A0A382VTX1-F1
#
_entry.id   AF-A0A382VTX1-F1
#
_cell.length_a   1.000
_cell.length_b   1.000
_cell.length_c   1.000
_cell.angle_alpha   90.00
_cell.angle_beta   90.00
_cell.angle_gamma   90.00
#
_symmetry.space_group_name_H-M   'P 1'
#
loop_
_entity.id
_entity.type
_entity.pdbx_description
1 polymer ?
#
loop_
_entity_poly.entity_id
_entity_poly.type
_entity_poly.pdbx_seq_one_letter_code
_entity_poly.pdbx_strand_id
1 'polypeptide(L)' 'MSGPPVDVEDLFVSRIHADQGRTLKRLRPRARGSTDRILKRQSHVTIIVSDGRDEVATAVSTAESVAVDETADAE' A
#
# COMPACT_ATOMS: atom_id res chain seq x y z
N MET A 1 10.88 -23.06 -6.41
CA MET A 1 11.27 -21.73 -6.90
C MET A 1 12.78 -21.72 -7.03
N SER A 2 13.29 -21.77 -8.25
CA SER A 2 14.69 -21.43 -8.53
C SER A 2 14.62 -20.32 -9.56
N GLY A 3 14.73 -19.07 -9.09
CA GLY A 3 15.02 -17.95 -9.98
C GLY A 3 16.49 -18.02 -10.41
N PRO A 4 16.89 -17.26 -11.43
CA PRO A 4 18.31 -17.04 -11.70
C PRO A 4 19.00 -16.48 -10.45
N PRO A 5 20.30 -16.76 -10.24
CA PRO A 5 21.04 -16.20 -9.12
C PRO A 5 21.05 -14.67 -9.25
N VAL A 6 20.43 -14.01 -8.27
CA VAL A 6 20.40 -12.56 -8.11
C VAL A 6 21.21 -12.22 -6.86
N ASP A 7 22.05 -11.20 -6.96
CA ASP A 7 22.75 -10.66 -5.80
C ASP A 7 21.75 -9.91 -4.91
N VAL A 8 21.78 -10.19 -3.62
CA VAL A 8 20.81 -9.64 -2.65
C VAL A 8 21.13 -8.18 -2.35
N GLU A 9 22.41 -7.80 -2.49
CA GLU A 9 22.90 -6.45 -2.19
C GLU A 9 22.45 -5.42 -3.24
N ASP A 10 22.16 -5.87 -4.46
CA ASP A 10 21.73 -5.03 -5.58
C ASP A 10 20.20 -4.84 -5.64
N LEU A 11 19.42 -5.56 -4.82
CA LEU A 11 17.96 -5.50 -4.83
C LEU A 11 17.44 -4.33 -4.00
N PHE A 12 16.50 -3.57 -4.57
CA PHE A 12 15.78 -2.53 -3.85
C PHE A 12 14.27 -2.69 -3.96
N VAL A 13 13.54 -2.03 -3.05
CA VAL A 13 12.08 -2.04 -3.04
C VAL A 13 11.55 -1.05 -4.08
N SER A 14 10.98 -1.57 -5.16
CA SER A 14 10.32 -0.78 -6.21
C SER A 14 8.95 -0.28 -5.75
N ARG A 15 8.18 -1.16 -5.09
CA ARG A 15 6.83 -0.82 -4.61
C ARG A 15 6.47 -1.61 -3.37
N ILE A 16 5.76 -0.95 -2.46
CA ILE A 16 5.22 -1.56 -1.26
C ILE A 16 3.73 -1.25 -1.12
N HIS A 17 2.94 -2.29 -0.86
CA HIS A 17 1.50 -2.18 -0.61
C HIS A 17 1.15 -2.81 0.72
N ALA A 18 0.30 -2.14 1.48
CA ALA A 18 -0.25 -2.65 2.73
C ALA A 18 -1.78 -2.62 2.67
N ASP A 19 -2.36 -3.77 2.31
CA ASP A 19 -3.79 -3.91 2.10
C ASP A 19 -4.50 -4.46 3.33
N GLN A 20 -5.82 -4.26 3.34
CA GLN A 20 -6.68 -4.85 4.35
C GLN A 20 -6.73 -6.37 4.22
N GLY A 21 -6.33 -7.05 5.30
CA GLY A 21 -6.48 -8.49 5.44
C GLY A 21 -7.81 -8.87 6.08
N ARG A 22 -8.01 -10.18 6.26
CA ARG A 22 -9.24 -10.70 6.88
C ARG A 22 -9.39 -10.16 8.30
N THR A 23 -10.58 -9.66 8.61
CA THR A 23 -10.92 -9.27 9.98
C THR A 23 -11.57 -10.44 10.70
N LEU A 24 -10.92 -10.93 11.76
CA LEU A 24 -11.46 -12.00 12.59
C LEU A 24 -12.39 -11.43 13.66
N LYS A 25 -13.58 -11.99 13.76
CA LYS A 25 -14.56 -11.64 14.81
C LYS A 25 -14.31 -12.50 16.05
N ARG A 26 -14.24 -11.85 17.22
CA ARG A 26 -14.19 -12.47 18.55
C ARG A 26 -15.20 -11.78 19.46
N LEU A 27 -15.65 -12.51 20.48
CA LEU A 27 -16.60 -12.03 21.48
C LEU A 27 -15.85 -11.73 22.77
N ARG A 28 -16.08 -10.56 23.36
CA ARG A 28 -15.59 -10.20 24.69
C ARG A 28 -16.77 -10.22 25.65
N PRO A 29 -16.79 -11.11 26.66
CA PRO A 29 -17.88 -11.15 27.63
C PRO A 29 -17.93 -9.85 28.44
N ARG A 30 -19.14 -9.38 28.73
CA ARG A 30 -19.44 -8.20 29.56
C ARG A 30 -20.48 -8.55 30.63
N ALA A 31 -20.76 -7.58 31.51
CA ALA A 31 -21.75 -7.73 32.58
C ALA A 31 -23.16 -8.00 32.02
N ARG A 32 -24.01 -8.66 32.84
CA ARG A 32 -25.43 -8.95 32.55
C ARG A 32 -25.68 -9.75 31.26
N GLY A 33 -24.80 -10.71 30.93
CA GLY A 33 -24.96 -11.55 29.73
C GLY A 33 -24.71 -10.83 28.40
N SER A 34 -24.29 -9.57 28.45
CA SER A 34 -23.93 -8.81 27.25
C SER A 34 -22.54 -9.20 26.74
N THR A 35 -22.30 -8.95 25.46
CA THR A 35 -21.03 -9.27 24.81
C THR A 35 -20.69 -8.21 23.78
N ASP A 36 -19.45 -7.72 23.82
CA ASP A 36 -18.92 -6.80 22.80
C ASP A 36 -18.17 -7.57 21.72
N ARG A 37 -18.12 -7.01 20.51
CA ARG A 37 -17.32 -7.57 19.41
C ARG A 37 -15.90 -7.01 19.42
N ILE A 38 -14.91 -7.89 19.51
CA ILE A 38 -13.52 -7.57 19.19
C ILE A 38 -13.25 -7.95 17.74
N LEU A 39 -12.74 -7.00 16.96
CA LEU A 39 -12.26 -7.22 15.60
C LEU A 39 -10.74 -7.28 15.62
N LYS A 40 -10.16 -8.43 15.27
CA LYS A 40 -8.73 -8.56 15.03
C LYS A 40 -8.50 -8.31 13.54
N ARG A 41 -8.11 -7.08 13.20
CA ARG A 41 -7.73 -6.68 11.84
C ARG A 41 -6.32 -7.21 11.55
N GLN A 42 -6.14 -7.80 10.38
CA GLN A 42 -4.85 -8.17 9.84
C GLN A 42 -4.62 -7.41 8.54
N SER A 43 -3.39 -7.36 8.08
CA SER A 43 -3.01 -6.73 6.80
C SER A 43 -2.25 -7.72 5.93
N HIS A 44 -2.38 -7.55 4.62
CA HIS A 44 -1.52 -8.22 3.65
C HIS A 44 -0.46 -7.23 3.18
N VAL A 45 0.81 -7.61 3.29
CA VAL A 45 1.94 -6.79 2.86
C VAL A 45 2.51 -7.41 1.59
N THR A 46 2.47 -6.66 0.50
CA THR A 46 3.05 -7.06 -0.78
C THR A 46 4.25 -6.17 -1.04
N ILE A 47 5.41 -6.79 -1.22
CA ILE A 47 6.68 -6.11 -1.49
C ILE A 47 7.14 -6.55 -2.87
N ILE A 48 7.42 -5.57 -3.73
CA ILE A 48 7.96 -5.79 -5.08
C ILE A 48 9.37 -5.23 -5.07
N VAL A 49 10.34 -6.08 -5.43
CA VAL A 49 11.76 -5.73 -5.49
C VAL A 49 12.26 -5.75 -6.93
N SER A 50 13.19 -4.85 -7.28
CA SER A 50 13.87 -4.80 -8.56
C SER A 50 15.34 -4.39 -8.40
N ASP A 51 16.16 -4.60 -9.44
CA ASP A 51 17.59 -4.28 -9.49
C ASP A 51 17.89 -2.94 -10.21
N GLY A 52 16.84 -2.18 -10.54
CA GLY A 52 16.95 -0.85 -11.14
C GLY A 52 17.28 -0.80 -12.60
N ARG A 53 17.33 -1.97 -13.23
CA ARG A 53 17.40 -2.09 -14.68
C ARG A 53 16.01 -2.05 -15.33
N ASP A 54 14.96 -2.09 -14.52
CA ASP A 54 13.57 -1.92 -14.96
C ASP A 54 13.28 -0.43 -15.26
N GLU A 55 13.50 0.01 -16.49
CA GLU A 55 13.20 1.37 -16.99
C GLU A 55 11.69 1.68 -17.12
N VAL A 56 10.82 0.96 -16.41
CA VAL A 56 9.36 1.05 -16.57
C VAL A 56 8.68 1.45 -15.25
N ALA A 57 8.96 2.67 -14.82
CA ALA A 57 8.08 3.43 -13.90
C ALA A 57 7.85 4.88 -14.35
N THR A 58 8.43 5.28 -15.49
CA THR A 58 8.17 6.58 -16.13
C THR A 58 6.88 6.51 -16.94
N ALA A 59 5.74 6.51 -16.27
CA ALA A 59 4.43 6.73 -16.92
C ALA A 59 3.36 7.33 -16.01
N VAL A 60 3.65 7.57 -14.72
CA VAL A 60 2.72 8.28 -13.82
C VAL A 60 3.24 9.69 -13.57
N SER A 61 3.46 10.45 -14.65
CA SER A 61 3.68 11.91 -14.60
C SER A 61 3.05 12.66 -15.78
N THR A 62 2.20 11.99 -16.59
CA THR A 62 1.44 12.64 -17.67
C THR A 62 -0.05 12.43 -17.43
N ALA A 63 -0.55 12.92 -16.29
CA ALA A 63 -2.00 13.01 -16.05
C ALA A 63 -2.40 14.19 -15.14
N GLU A 64 -1.47 15.01 -14.65
CA GLU A 64 -1.78 16.23 -13.89
C GLU A 64 -1.22 17.49 -14.56
N SER A 65 -1.21 17.50 -15.89
CA SER A 65 -1.17 18.72 -16.67
C SER A 65 -2.56 18.91 -17.27
N VAL A 66 -3.37 19.80 -16.68
CA VAL A 66 -4.32 20.73 -17.33
C VAL A 66 -5.33 21.19 -16.26
N ALA A 67 -5.03 22.34 -15.64
CA ALA A 67 -5.91 23.50 -15.55
C ALA A 67 -5.19 24.57 -14.72
N VAL A 68 -4.56 25.49 -15.44
CA VAL A 68 -4.19 26.81 -14.95
C VAL A 68 -5.47 27.63 -14.96
N ASP A 69 -5.84 28.21 -13.82
CA ASP A 69 -6.45 29.54 -13.78
C ASP A 69 -5.96 30.25 -12.51
N GLU A 70 -4.79 30.86 -12.62
CA GLU A 70 -4.53 32.10 -11.87
C GLU A 70 -5.18 33.22 -12.69
N THR A 71 -6.35 33.66 -12.26
CA THR A 71 -6.72 35.07 -12.41
C THR A 71 -6.54 35.75 -11.06
N ALA A 72 -5.67 36.75 -11.11
CA ALA A 72 -5.12 37.52 -10.02
C ALA A 72 -6.16 38.32 -9.21
N ASP A 73 -5.74 38.70 -8.00
CA ASP A 73 -6.27 39.79 -7.17
C ASP A 73 -6.97 40.92 -7.95
N ALA A 74 -8.23 41.19 -7.57
CA ALA A 74 -8.76 42.53 -7.35
C ALA A 74 -10.11 42.45 -6.59
N GLU A 75 -10.14 43.14 -5.44
CA GLU A 75 -11.23 43.34 -4.43
C GLU A 75 -11.43 42.27 -3.34
#